data_AF-A0A3D2ICS9-F1
#
_entry.id   AF-A0A3D2ICS9-F1
#
_cell.length_a   1.000
_cell.length_b   1.000
_cell.length_c   1.000
_cell.angle_alpha   90.00
_cell.angle_beta   90.00
_cell.angle_gamma   90.00
#
_symmetry.space_group_name_H-M   'P 1'
#
loop_
_entity.id
_entity.type
_entity.pdbx_description
1 polymer ?
#
loop_
_entity_poly.entity_id
_entity_poly.type
_entity_poly.pdbx_seq_one_letter_code
_entity_poly.pdbx_strand_id
1 'polypeptide(L)'
;MLISTGLQVASAVSSKKAADRAAAKAQEAGDFNAKIIERDIELLEKQQNIYNANFLVSQNRAALQFERDIQGTAKASFGYAGVDMSQGTPMAIMRQNAKEFDYEQKLKEFDNSVINMQIDDEQESLQMAADLSRMEGGAQAAGLRAQGTSSLLTSLANTASTVYENPGAFRRT
;
A
#
# COMPACT_ATOMS: atom_id res chain seq x y z
N MET A 1 50.30 -14.74 -25.53
CA MET A 1 49.92 -14.48 -24.11
C MET A 1 49.33 -13.07 -23.91
N LEU A 2 49.85 -12.01 -24.53
CA LEU A 2 49.22 -10.67 -24.51
C LEU A 2 47.75 -10.65 -24.99
N ILE A 3 47.42 -11.44 -26.02
CA ILE A 3 46.05 -11.54 -26.58
C ILE A 3 45.07 -12.17 -25.56
N SER A 4 45.50 -13.17 -24.77
CA SER A 4 44.63 -13.81 -23.77
C SER A 4 44.40 -12.90 -22.56
N THR A 5 45.40 -12.12 -22.15
CA THR A 5 45.29 -11.14 -21.07
C THR A 5 44.37 -9.97 -21.43
N GLY A 6 44.49 -9.44 -22.65
CA GLY A 6 43.60 -8.39 -23.16
C GLY A 6 42.14 -8.86 -23.30
N LEU A 7 41.93 -10.11 -23.72
CA LEU A 7 40.59 -10.71 -23.84
C LEU A 7 39.93 -10.93 -22.45
N GLN A 8 40.71 -11.27 -21.43
CA GLN A 8 40.23 -11.46 -20.05
C GLN A 8 39.80 -10.13 -19.40
N VAL A 9 40.56 -9.06 -19.59
CA VAL A 9 40.17 -7.73 -19.06
C VAL A 9 38.94 -7.19 -19.80
N ALA A 10 38.89 -7.36 -21.13
CA ALA A 10 37.73 -6.96 -21.94
C ALA A 10 36.45 -7.73 -21.56
N SER A 11 36.55 -9.04 -21.32
CA SER A 11 35.41 -9.84 -20.86
C SER A 11 34.95 -9.41 -19.46
N ALA A 12 35.88 -9.13 -18.54
CA ALA A 12 35.55 -8.67 -17.19
C ALA A 12 34.85 -7.31 -17.16
N VAL A 13 35.27 -6.36 -17.99
CA VAL A 13 34.60 -5.06 -18.14
C VAL A 13 33.20 -5.22 -18.75
N SER A 14 33.05 -6.12 -19.73
CA SER A 14 31.74 -6.46 -20.30
C SER A 14 30.80 -7.07 -19.25
N SER A 15 31.31 -8.03 -18.45
CA SER A 15 30.57 -8.64 -17.34
C SER A 15 30.15 -7.62 -16.29
N LYS A 16 31.01 -6.66 -15.93
CA LYS A 16 30.63 -5.57 -15.02
C LYS A 16 29.49 -4.72 -15.61
N LYS A 17 29.59 -4.30 -16.87
CA LYS A 17 28.53 -3.52 -17.53
C LYS A 17 27.21 -4.28 -17.61
N ALA A 18 27.27 -5.59 -17.85
CA ALA A 18 26.08 -6.45 -17.84
C ALA A 18 25.45 -6.52 -16.45
N ALA A 19 26.27 -6.69 -15.41
CA ALA A 19 25.82 -6.70 -14.02
C ALA A 19 25.21 -5.35 -13.58
N ASP A 20 25.82 -4.23 -13.97
CA ASP A 20 25.28 -2.89 -13.68
C ASP A 20 23.93 -2.65 -14.37
N ARG A 21 23.75 -3.13 -15.61
CA ARG A 21 22.46 -3.08 -16.32
C ARG A 21 21.41 -3.97 -15.67
N ALA A 22 21.79 -5.19 -15.30
CA ALA A 22 20.90 -6.11 -14.59
C ALA A 22 20.46 -5.53 -13.24
N ALA A 23 21.38 -4.88 -12.52
CA ALA A 23 21.09 -4.18 -11.28
C ALA A 23 20.09 -3.03 -11.48
N ALA A 24 20.28 -2.21 -12.53
CA ALA A 24 19.32 -1.15 -12.85
C ALA A 24 17.93 -1.72 -13.15
N LYS A 25 17.84 -2.84 -13.87
CA LYS A 25 16.57 -3.52 -14.15
C LYS A 25 15.92 -4.14 -12.91
N ALA A 26 16.70 -4.72 -12.01
CA ALA A 26 16.20 -5.24 -10.74
C ALA A 26 15.60 -4.14 -9.86
N GLN A 27 16.28 -3.00 -9.79
CA GLN A 27 15.79 -1.82 -9.06
C GLN A 27 14.51 -1.26 -9.71
N GLU A 28 14.48 -1.10 -11.03
CA GLU A 28 13.31 -0.64 -11.78
C GLU A 28 12.09 -1.56 -11.57
N ALA A 29 12.31 -2.87 -11.50
CA ALA A 29 11.25 -3.84 -11.20
C ALA A 29 10.69 -3.69 -9.78
N GLY A 30 11.55 -3.54 -8.78
CA GLY A 30 11.13 -3.26 -7.39
C GLY A 30 10.36 -1.94 -7.27
N ASP A 31 10.85 -0.88 -7.91
CA ASP A 31 10.18 0.43 -7.92
C ASP A 31 8.83 0.38 -8.65
N PHE A 32 8.71 -0.40 -9.72
CA PHE A 32 7.45 -0.58 -10.44
C PHE A 32 6.42 -1.36 -9.61
N ASN A 33 6.83 -2.41 -8.92
CA ASN A 33 5.97 -3.16 -8.02
C ASN A 33 5.49 -2.28 -6.87
N ALA A 34 6.39 -1.50 -6.26
CA ALA A 34 6.03 -0.53 -5.23
C ALA A 34 4.98 0.47 -5.73
N LYS A 35 5.12 1.00 -6.96
CA LYS A 35 4.12 1.91 -7.56
C LYS A 35 2.75 1.27 -7.79
N ILE A 36 2.69 -0.04 -8.05
CA ILE A 36 1.40 -0.74 -8.15
C ILE A 36 0.74 -0.76 -6.78
N ILE A 37 1.50 -1.13 -5.75
CA ILE A 37 1.00 -1.18 -4.37
C ILE A 37 0.56 0.22 -3.89
N GLU A 38 1.30 1.28 -4.22
CA GLU A 38 0.90 2.67 -3.94
C GLU A 38 -0.42 3.06 -4.60
N ARG A 39 -0.66 2.60 -5.83
CA ARG A 39 -1.95 2.81 -6.49
C ARG A 39 -3.08 2.08 -5.74
N ASP A 40 -2.81 0.90 -5.23
CA ASP A 40 -3.79 0.14 -4.45
C ASP A 40 -4.12 0.87 -3.13
N ILE A 41 -3.14 1.51 -2.48
CA ILE A 41 -3.36 2.42 -1.33
C ILE A 41 -4.25 3.61 -1.72
N GLU A 42 -3.99 4.29 -2.84
CA GLU A 42 -4.85 5.38 -3.32
C GLU A 42 -6.29 4.92 -3.61
N LEU A 43 -6.45 3.68 -4.09
CA LEU A 43 -7.78 3.10 -4.30
C LEU A 43 -8.50 2.85 -2.98
N LEU A 44 -7.81 2.37 -1.95
CA LEU A 44 -8.36 2.21 -0.61
C LEU A 44 -8.78 3.55 0.01
N GLU A 45 -7.98 4.61 -0.16
CA GLU A 45 -8.34 5.96 0.30
C GLU A 45 -9.63 6.45 -0.36
N LYS A 46 -9.80 6.20 -1.67
CA LYS A 46 -11.04 6.53 -2.38
C LYS A 46 -12.22 5.70 -1.88
N GLN A 47 -12.02 4.41 -1.59
CA GLN A 47 -13.06 3.57 -1.01
C GLN A 47 -13.49 4.09 0.35
N GLN A 48 -12.54 4.45 1.23
CA GLN A 48 -12.81 5.05 2.54
C GLN A 48 -13.67 6.31 2.41
N ASN A 49 -13.30 7.21 1.50
CA ASN A 49 -14.06 8.43 1.22
C ASN A 49 -15.50 8.13 0.74
N ILE A 50 -15.67 7.14 -0.12
CA ILE A 50 -16.99 6.69 -0.59
C ILE A 50 -17.81 6.08 0.56
N TYR A 51 -17.21 5.26 1.41
CA TYR A 51 -17.88 4.68 2.57
C TYR A 51 -18.36 5.76 3.54
N ASN A 52 -17.52 6.75 3.84
CA ASN A 52 -17.86 7.86 4.73
C ASN A 52 -18.94 8.78 4.13
N ALA A 53 -18.87 9.07 2.84
CA ALA A 53 -19.92 9.82 2.15
C ALA A 53 -21.26 9.07 2.16
N ASN A 54 -21.25 7.76 1.89
CA ASN A 54 -22.46 6.92 1.95
C ASN A 54 -23.03 6.84 3.37
N PHE A 55 -22.18 6.76 4.39
CA PHE A 55 -22.60 6.80 5.78
C PHE A 55 -23.36 8.10 6.10
N LEU A 56 -22.82 9.27 5.72
CA LEU A 56 -23.49 10.56 5.91
C LEU A 56 -24.84 10.64 5.18
N VAL A 57 -24.91 10.15 3.95
CA VAL A 57 -26.17 10.10 3.19
C VAL A 57 -27.19 9.17 3.86
N SER A 58 -26.74 7.99 4.32
CA SER A 58 -27.57 7.02 5.03
C SER A 58 -28.09 7.58 6.35
N GLN A 59 -27.24 8.29 7.11
CA GLN A 59 -27.59 8.94 8.37
C GLN A 59 -28.69 9.98 8.16
N ASN A 60 -28.54 10.85 7.16
CA ASN A 60 -29.54 11.86 6.80
C ASN A 60 -30.86 11.23 6.36
N ARG A 61 -30.81 10.19 5.52
CA ARG A 61 -32.00 9.47 5.09
C ARG A 61 -32.71 8.80 6.25
N ALA A 62 -31.96 8.21 7.18
CA ALA A 62 -32.51 7.58 8.38
C ALA A 62 -33.21 8.61 9.28
N ALA A 63 -32.63 9.81 9.45
CA ALA A 63 -33.26 10.89 10.22
C ALA A 63 -34.58 11.36 9.59
N LEU A 64 -34.61 11.55 8.27
CA LEU A 64 -35.84 11.90 7.56
C LEU A 64 -36.91 10.80 7.67
N GLN A 65 -36.49 9.54 7.55
CA GLN A 65 -37.39 8.39 7.66
C GLN A 65 -37.93 8.26 9.09
N PHE A 66 -37.11 8.48 10.11
CA PHE A 66 -37.54 8.50 11.50
C PHE A 66 -38.60 9.57 11.77
N GLU A 67 -38.36 10.82 11.32
CA GLU A 67 -39.33 11.90 11.55
C GLU A 67 -40.64 11.64 10.80
N ARG A 68 -40.57 11.17 9.55
CA ARG A 68 -41.75 10.95 8.71
C ARG A 68 -42.54 9.71 9.12
N ASP A 69 -41.87 8.57 9.25
CA ASP A 69 -42.53 7.26 9.32
C ASP A 69 -42.72 6.79 10.76
N ILE A 70 -41.78 7.08 11.67
CA ILE A 70 -41.85 6.65 13.07
C ILE A 70 -42.59 7.71 13.90
N GLN A 71 -42.06 8.93 13.95
CA GLN A 71 -42.65 10.02 14.71
C GLN A 71 -43.94 10.52 14.05
N GLY A 72 -43.96 10.68 12.73
CA GLY A 72 -45.14 11.11 11.99
C GLY A 72 -46.33 10.16 12.13
N THR A 73 -46.10 8.84 12.04
CA THR A 73 -47.15 7.84 12.28
C THR A 73 -47.64 7.88 13.72
N ALA A 74 -46.74 7.90 14.71
CA ALA A 74 -47.14 8.01 16.12
C ALA A 74 -47.96 9.30 16.36
N LYS A 75 -47.53 10.42 15.80
CA LYS A 75 -48.26 11.70 15.85
C LYS A 75 -49.65 11.61 15.25
N ALA A 76 -49.77 11.06 14.05
CA ALA A 76 -51.05 10.88 13.38
C ALA A 76 -51.98 9.94 14.15
N SER A 77 -51.46 8.83 14.71
CA SER A 77 -52.26 7.86 15.46
C SER A 77 -52.82 8.44 16.76
N PHE A 78 -52.01 9.12 17.58
CA PHE A 78 -52.50 9.75 18.81
C PHE A 78 -53.40 10.95 18.52
N GLY A 79 -53.06 11.75 17.51
CA GLY A 79 -53.87 12.88 17.07
C GLY A 79 -55.25 12.45 16.57
N TYR A 80 -55.34 11.36 15.79
CA TYR A 80 -56.61 10.79 15.35
C TYR A 80 -57.44 10.26 16.53
N ALA A 81 -56.79 9.66 17.53
CA ALA A 81 -57.45 9.17 18.74
C ALA A 81 -57.87 10.30 19.71
N GLY A 82 -57.57 11.57 19.40
CA GLY A 82 -57.90 12.71 20.26
C GLY A 82 -57.08 12.77 21.56
N VAL A 83 -55.96 12.03 21.63
CA VAL A 83 -55.12 11.96 22.82
C VAL A 83 -54.15 13.14 22.84
N ASP A 84 -54.10 13.87 23.95
CA ASP A 84 -53.12 14.93 24.16
C ASP A 84 -51.69 14.36 24.11
N MET A 85 -50.90 14.90 23.19
CA MET A 85 -49.54 14.45 22.91
C MET A 85 -48.49 15.07 23.82
N SER A 86 -48.86 16.10 24.58
CA SER A 86 -47.93 16.85 25.42
C SER A 86 -47.55 16.12 26.72
N GLN A 87 -48.22 15.00 27.04
CA GLN A 87 -48.07 14.32 28.34
C GLN A 87 -48.53 12.86 28.30
N GLY A 88 -48.05 12.06 29.27
CA GLY A 88 -48.45 10.66 29.44
C GLY A 88 -47.83 9.68 28.42
N THR A 89 -48.61 8.67 28.05
CA THR A 89 -48.19 7.53 27.20
C THR A 89 -47.66 7.92 25.81
N PRO A 90 -48.25 8.90 25.09
CA PRO A 90 -47.72 9.34 23.79
C PRO A 90 -46.28 9.86 23.87
N MET A 91 -45.99 10.69 24.88
CA MET A 91 -44.65 11.26 25.08
C MET A 91 -43.62 10.18 25.47
N ALA A 92 -44.05 9.16 26.23
CA ALA A 92 -43.18 8.04 26.58
C ALA A 92 -42.79 7.21 25.34
N ILE A 93 -43.74 6.92 24.45
CA ILE A 93 -43.49 6.18 23.21
C ILE A 93 -42.58 6.98 22.27
N MET A 94 -42.84 8.27 22.07
CA MET A 94 -41.98 9.12 21.25
C MET A 94 -40.54 9.17 21.75
N ARG A 95 -40.35 9.26 23.08
CA ARG A 95 -39.04 9.21 23.70
C ARG A 95 -38.36 7.85 23.54
N GLN A 96 -39.11 6.76 23.62
CA GLN A 96 -38.58 5.43 23.42
C GLN A 96 -38.10 5.24 21.97
N ASN A 97 -38.92 5.64 20.99
CA ASN A 97 -38.55 5.64 19.58
C ASN A 97 -37.29 6.47 19.32
N ALA A 98 -37.18 7.65 19.94
CA ALA A 98 -36.00 8.50 19.82
C ALA A 98 -34.74 7.86 20.42
N LYS A 99 -34.85 7.15 21.55
CA LYS A 99 -33.74 6.42 22.14
C LYS A 99 -33.27 5.26 21.27
N GLU A 100 -34.22 4.52 20.70
CA GLU A 100 -33.91 3.40 19.81
C GLU A 100 -33.21 3.88 18.54
N PHE A 101 -33.70 4.96 17.95
CA PHE A 101 -33.05 5.62 16.83
C PHE A 101 -31.63 6.11 17.18
N ASP A 102 -31.43 6.79 18.32
CA ASP A 102 -30.10 7.24 18.76
C ASP A 102 -29.12 6.06 18.95
N TYR A 103 -29.61 4.94 19.50
CA TYR A 103 -28.81 3.73 19.62
C TYR A 103 -28.42 3.15 18.26
N GLU A 104 -29.36 3.04 17.31
CA GLU A 104 -29.07 2.58 15.95
C GLU A 104 -28.05 3.47 15.23
N GLN A 105 -28.13 4.80 15.43
CA GLN A 105 -27.19 5.73 14.80
C GLN A 105 -25.78 5.58 15.38
N LYS A 106 -25.65 5.43 16.70
CA LYS A 106 -24.37 5.13 17.37
C LYS A 106 -23.76 3.81 16.93
N LEU A 107 -24.59 2.79 16.72
CA LEU A 107 -24.11 1.51 16.19
C LEU A 107 -23.54 1.67 14.78
N LYS A 108 -24.23 2.40 13.90
CA LYS A 108 -23.74 2.67 12.54
C LYS A 108 -22.47 3.52 12.53
N GLU A 109 -22.34 4.48 13.45
CA GLU A 109 -21.11 5.27 13.64
C GLU A 109 -19.94 4.38 14.06
N PHE A 110 -20.18 3.47 15.00
CA PHE A 110 -19.18 2.48 15.39
C PHE A 110 -18.78 1.57 14.23
N ASP A 111 -19.74 1.03 13.48
CA ASP A 111 -19.48 0.19 12.31
C ASP A 111 -18.66 0.93 11.25
N ASN A 112 -19.00 2.19 10.98
CA ASN A 112 -18.23 3.05 10.06
C ASN A 112 -16.79 3.27 10.58
N SER A 113 -16.62 3.50 11.89
CA SER A 113 -15.29 3.61 12.50
C SER A 113 -14.47 2.33 12.38
N VAL A 114 -15.09 1.15 12.55
CA VAL A 114 -14.41 -0.14 12.41
C VAL A 114 -13.97 -0.36 10.96
N ILE A 115 -14.82 -0.04 9.99
CA ILE A 115 -14.46 -0.12 8.57
C ILE A 115 -13.30 0.82 8.25
N ASN A 116 -13.31 2.05 8.76
CA ASN A 116 -12.20 2.98 8.56
C ASN A 116 -10.89 2.44 9.15
N MET A 117 -10.91 1.89 10.39
CA MET A 117 -9.72 1.28 10.99
C MET A 117 -9.21 0.09 10.17
N GLN A 118 -10.09 -0.76 9.66
CA GLN A 118 -9.68 -1.89 8.80
C GLN A 118 -9.02 -1.42 7.51
N ILE A 119 -9.56 -0.36 6.89
CA ILE A 119 -8.97 0.23 5.69
C ILE A 119 -7.61 0.86 6.01
N ASP A 120 -7.49 1.57 7.14
CA ASP A 120 -6.22 2.19 7.56
C ASP A 120 -5.14 1.11 7.82
N ASP A 121 -5.48 0.02 8.51
CA ASP A 121 -4.58 -1.12 8.74
C ASP A 121 -4.15 -1.77 7.41
N GLU A 122 -5.06 -1.91 6.45
CA GLU A 122 -4.75 -2.46 5.12
C GLU A 122 -3.83 -1.52 4.32
N GLN A 123 -4.06 -0.20 4.39
CA GLN A 123 -3.17 0.79 3.79
C GLN A 123 -1.76 0.73 4.40
N GLU A 124 -1.64 0.63 5.73
CA GLU A 124 -0.34 0.51 6.40
C GLU A 124 0.40 -0.76 5.98
N SER A 125 -0.31 -1.89 5.92
CA SER A 125 0.23 -3.17 5.43
C SER A 125 0.76 -3.06 4.00
N LEU A 126 0.01 -2.41 3.10
CA LEU A 126 0.45 -2.18 1.74
C LEU A 126 1.62 -1.19 1.67
N GLN A 127 1.68 -0.16 2.52
CA GLN A 127 2.82 0.75 2.56
C GLN A 127 4.10 -0.01 2.92
N MET A 128 4.04 -0.86 3.95
CA MET A 128 5.15 -1.74 4.30
C MET A 128 5.54 -2.67 3.15
N ALA A 129 4.57 -3.22 2.41
CA ALA A 129 4.83 -4.08 1.25
C ALA A 129 5.49 -3.30 0.09
N ALA A 130 5.08 -2.05 -0.15
CA ALA A 130 5.69 -1.19 -1.16
C ALA A 130 7.16 -0.89 -0.82
N ASP A 131 7.42 -0.54 0.44
CA ASP A 131 8.77 -0.26 0.92
C ASP A 131 9.66 -1.51 0.91
N LEU A 132 9.10 -2.67 1.29
CA LEU A 132 9.78 -3.95 1.14
C LEU A 132 10.13 -4.22 -0.33
N SER A 133 9.22 -3.97 -1.27
CA SER A 133 9.47 -4.21 -2.69
C SER A 133 10.61 -3.33 -3.25
N ARG A 134 10.66 -2.05 -2.84
CA ARG A 134 11.81 -1.17 -3.14
C ARG A 134 13.09 -1.69 -2.53
N MET A 135 13.03 -2.11 -1.27
CA MET A 135 14.19 -2.62 -0.54
C MET A 135 14.72 -3.90 -1.19
N GLU A 136 13.85 -4.83 -1.60
CA GLU A 136 14.22 -6.05 -2.32
C GLU A 136 14.86 -5.75 -3.68
N GLY A 137 14.24 -4.85 -4.46
CA GLY A 137 14.81 -4.41 -5.74
C GLY A 137 16.18 -3.74 -5.56
N GLY A 138 16.31 -2.88 -4.55
CA GLY A 138 17.55 -2.22 -4.18
C GLY A 138 18.64 -3.18 -3.68
N ALA A 139 18.27 -4.16 -2.85
CA ALA A 139 19.17 -5.19 -2.34
C ALA A 139 19.65 -6.11 -3.47
N GLN A 140 18.74 -6.54 -4.35
CA GLN A 140 19.09 -7.34 -5.52
C GLN A 140 20.02 -6.56 -6.47
N ALA A 141 19.72 -5.27 -6.70
CA ALA A 141 20.57 -4.40 -7.50
C ALA A 141 21.97 -4.23 -6.88
N ALA A 142 22.05 -4.02 -5.57
CA ALA A 142 23.32 -3.94 -4.84
C ALA A 142 24.11 -5.25 -4.95
N GLY A 143 23.45 -6.40 -4.78
CA GLY A 143 24.07 -7.72 -4.94
C GLY A 143 24.63 -7.95 -6.33
N LEU A 144 23.88 -7.59 -7.38
CA LEU A 144 24.33 -7.69 -8.77
C LEU A 144 25.54 -6.78 -9.06
N ARG A 145 25.52 -5.52 -8.59
CA ARG A 145 26.67 -4.60 -8.72
C ARG A 145 27.91 -5.13 -7.98
N ALA A 146 27.72 -5.67 -6.78
CA ALA A 146 28.79 -6.26 -5.99
C ALA A 146 29.38 -7.50 -6.69
N GLN A 147 28.54 -8.39 -7.23
CA GLN A 147 28.98 -9.56 -7.99
C GLN A 147 29.75 -9.17 -9.25
N GLY A 148 29.28 -8.17 -10.00
CA GLY A 148 29.98 -7.63 -11.16
C GLY A 148 31.34 -7.03 -10.80
N THR A 149 31.41 -6.30 -9.69
CA THR A 149 32.66 -5.69 -9.19
C THR A 149 33.63 -6.76 -8.70
N SER A 150 33.17 -7.74 -7.92
CA SER A 150 33.98 -8.87 -7.46
C SER A 150 34.54 -9.70 -8.63
N SER A 151 33.73 -9.93 -9.67
CA SER A 151 34.16 -10.63 -10.88
C SER A 151 35.24 -9.86 -11.64
N LEU A 152 35.10 -8.53 -11.74
CA LEU A 152 36.11 -7.66 -12.32
C LEU A 152 37.42 -7.70 -11.52
N LEU A 153 37.34 -7.55 -10.20
CA LEU A 153 38.51 -7.58 -9.31
C LEU A 153 39.23 -8.92 -9.39
N THR A 154 38.50 -10.03 -9.36
CA THR A 154 39.06 -11.39 -9.47
C THR A 154 39.75 -11.58 -10.83
N SER A 155 39.14 -11.09 -11.92
CA SER A 155 39.76 -11.16 -13.25
C SER A 155 41.03 -10.31 -13.37
N LEU A 156 41.03 -9.11 -12.79
CA LEU A 156 42.22 -8.25 -12.74
C LEU A 156 43.32 -8.85 -11.86
N ALA A 157 42.98 -9.45 -10.72
CA ALA A 157 43.93 -10.13 -9.84
C ALA A 157 44.58 -11.34 -10.55
N ASN A 158 43.78 -12.17 -11.23
CA ASN A 158 44.28 -13.29 -12.03
C ASN A 158 45.16 -12.84 -13.21
N THR A 159 44.81 -11.71 -13.82
CA THR A 159 45.63 -11.08 -14.87
C THR A 159 46.97 -10.60 -14.31
N ALA A 160 46.96 -9.94 -13.14
CA ALA A 160 48.17 -9.44 -12.49
C ALA A 160 49.10 -10.57 -12.04
N SER A 161 48.57 -11.66 -11.46
CA SER A 161 49.37 -12.84 -11.09
C SER A 161 49.99 -13.50 -12.32
N THR A 162 49.25 -13.66 -13.41
CA THR A 162 49.76 -14.22 -14.68
C THR A 162 50.91 -13.38 -15.25
N VAL A 163 50.86 -12.06 -15.12
CA VAL A 163 51.93 -11.15 -15.56
C VAL A 163 53.13 -11.19 -14.61
N TYR A 164 52.91 -11.30 -13.30
CA TYR A 164 53.96 -11.37 -12.28
C TYR A 164 54.70 -12.73 -12.25
N GLU A 165 54.00 -13.83 -12.48
CA GLU A 165 54.56 -15.19 -12.50
C GLU A 165 55.34 -15.50 -13.79
N ASN A 166 55.12 -14.72 -14.86
CA ASN A 166 55.81 -14.90 -16.13
C ASN A 166 56.40 -13.59 -16.71
N PRO A 167 57.35 -12.94 -16.00
CA PRO A 167 57.92 -11.66 -16.41
C PRO A 167 58.83 -11.77 -17.66
N GLY A 168 59.24 -12.98 -18.05
CA GLY A 168 60.12 -13.24 -19.19
C GLY A 168 59.45 -13.22 -20.57
N ALA A 169 58.12 -13.28 -20.64
CA ALA A 169 57.38 -13.32 -21.91
C ALA A 169 57.16 -11.92 -22.54
N PHE A 170 57.48 -10.84 -21.82
CA PHE A 170 57.37 -9.45 -22.29
C PHE A 170 58.67 -8.85 -22.82
N ARG A 171 59.79 -9.60 -22.76
CA ARG A 171 61.14 -9.12 -23.13
C ARG A 171 61.73 -9.77 -24.39
N ARG A 172 60.93 -10.43 -25.21
CA ARG A 172 61.35 -10.97 -26.51
C ARG A 172 60.33 -10.66 -27.60
N THR A 173 60.46 -9.47 -28.18
CA THR A 173 60.34 -9.25 -29.63
C THR A 173 61.73 -9.22 -30.20
#